data_AF-A0A356T222-F1
#
_entry.id   AF-A0A356T222-F1
#
_cell.length_a   1.000
_cell.length_b   1.000
_cell.length_c   1.000
_cell.angle_alpha   90.00
_cell.angle_beta   90.00
_cell.angle_gamma   90.00
#
_symmetry.space_group_name_H-M   'P 1'
#
loop_
_entity.id
_entity.type
_entity.pdbx_description
1 polymer ?
#
loop_
_entity_poly.entity_id
_entity_poly.type
_entity_poly.pdbx_seq_one_letter_code
_entity_poly.pdbx_strand_id
1 'polypeptide(L)'
;MGEAIMMSEALASSAGSLVPRLRYLLDDLTQLDADGLRARGLPAFATLALWALRSAFDRGFISTAANLSGLFDEVVTADDGGQALASLFGYLFIISRPDEDLVSEVLGHVSPRVREEVMELEEMLAAKKLEQGRAEGRAEGRAQRGAELVMKLLRLKFGAIDPGTEERVRAGSDADLDRWAERVLTASQLQDVFA
;
A
#
# COMPACT_ATOMS: atom_id res chain seq x y z
N MET A 1 11.77 -2.14 3.98
CA MET A 1 12.53 -2.52 5.19
C MET A 1 12.29 -1.44 6.21
N GLY A 2 11.58 -1.73 7.30
CA GLY A 2 11.31 -0.73 8.34
C GLY A 2 12.59 -0.49 9.13
N GLU A 3 13.20 0.67 8.95
CA GLU A 3 14.21 1.15 9.88
C GLU A 3 13.53 1.30 11.24
N ALA A 4 13.84 0.42 12.19
CA ALA A 4 13.57 0.68 13.58
C ALA A 4 14.23 2.03 13.90
N ILE A 5 13.44 3.01 14.35
CA ILE A 5 13.97 4.28 14.82
C ILE A 5 14.82 3.96 16.05
N MET A 6 16.11 3.72 15.83
CA MET A 6 17.07 3.50 16.89
C MET A 6 17.29 4.83 17.58
N MET A 7 16.72 4.99 18.78
CA MET A 7 16.98 6.16 19.61
C MET A 7 18.48 6.27 19.91
N SER A 8 19.05 7.47 19.76
CA SER A 8 20.45 7.70 20.12
C SER A 8 20.66 7.47 21.62
N GLU A 9 21.86 7.02 22.00
CA GLU A 9 22.20 6.69 23.39
C GLU A 9 22.02 7.90 24.34
N ALA A 10 22.31 9.10 23.83
CA ALA A 10 22.07 10.37 24.53
C ALA A 10 20.58 10.66 24.77
N LEU A 11 19.71 10.35 23.79
CA LEU A 11 18.26 10.51 23.89
C LEU A 11 17.66 9.45 24.83
N ALA A 12 18.14 8.21 24.77
CA ALA A 12 17.73 7.13 25.67
C ALA A 12 18.10 7.43 27.14
N SER A 13 19.31 7.96 27.37
CA SER A 13 19.78 8.38 28.69
C SER A 13 18.98 9.55 29.26
N SER A 14 18.68 10.56 28.42
CA SER A 14 17.91 11.74 28.82
C SER A 14 16.42 11.45 29.03
N ALA A 15 15.87 10.50 28.28
CA ALA A 15 14.48 10.09 28.41
C ALA A 15 14.20 9.38 29.74
N GLY A 16 15.18 8.64 30.31
CA GLY A 16 15.09 8.13 31.68
C GLY A 16 13.77 7.43 32.01
N SER A 17 13.00 8.00 32.94
CA SER A 17 11.68 7.49 33.36
C SER A 17 10.54 7.76 32.37
N LEU A 18 10.78 8.56 31.33
CA LEU A 18 9.83 8.84 30.25
C LEU A 18 9.81 7.72 29.20
N VAL A 19 10.78 6.79 29.21
CA VAL A 19 10.73 5.60 28.36
C VAL A 19 9.76 4.59 28.98
N PRO A 20 8.62 4.29 28.35
CA PRO A 20 7.66 3.34 28.91
C PRO A 20 8.26 1.94 28.94
N ARG A 21 8.35 1.36 30.15
CA ARG A 21 8.73 -0.05 30.35
C ARG A 21 7.49 -0.91 30.22
N LEU A 22 7.16 -1.27 28.98
CA LEU A 22 6.04 -2.16 28.69
C LEU A 22 6.48 -3.62 28.85
N ARG A 23 5.73 -4.38 29.64
CA ARG A 23 5.77 -5.84 29.58
C ARG A 23 4.73 -6.28 28.56
N TYR A 24 5.09 -7.17 27.65
CA TYR A 24 4.15 -7.72 26.67
C TYR A 24 4.14 -9.23 26.76
N LEU A 25 2.98 -9.80 26.42
CA LEU A 25 2.83 -11.22 26.16
C LEU A 25 2.88 -11.41 24.65
N LEU A 26 3.81 -12.24 24.17
CA LEU A 26 3.86 -12.62 22.76
C LEU A 26 2.97 -13.84 22.55
N ASP A 27 2.01 -13.70 21.64
CA ASP A 27 1.15 -14.79 21.22
C ASP A 27 1.63 -15.30 19.85
N ASP A 28 2.23 -16.48 19.83
CA ASP A 28 2.74 -17.10 18.61
C ASP A 28 1.63 -17.87 17.90
N LEU A 29 1.05 -17.23 16.88
CA LEU A 29 -0.04 -17.81 16.10
C LEU A 29 0.41 -19.02 15.29
N THR A 30 1.71 -19.23 15.01
CA THR A 30 2.20 -20.32 14.15
C THR A 30 1.99 -21.71 14.76
N GLN A 31 1.83 -21.78 16.09
CA GLN A 31 1.65 -23.04 16.83
C GLN A 31 0.21 -23.54 16.88
N LEU A 32 -0.75 -22.74 16.40
CA LEU A 32 -2.17 -23.09 16.47
C LEU A 32 -2.60 -23.97 15.30
N ASP A 33 -3.77 -24.55 15.37
CA ASP A 33 -4.52 -25.02 14.21
C ASP A 33 -5.89 -24.33 14.21
N ALA A 34 -6.76 -24.69 13.26
CA ALA A 34 -8.11 -24.11 13.20
C ALA A 34 -8.92 -24.36 14.48
N ASP A 35 -8.74 -25.53 15.10
CA ASP A 35 -9.46 -25.91 16.31
C ASP A 35 -8.91 -25.17 17.53
N GLY A 36 -7.58 -25.01 17.62
CA GLY A 36 -6.90 -24.19 18.60
C GLY A 36 -7.28 -22.72 18.51
N LEU A 37 -7.51 -22.18 17.30
CA LEU A 37 -8.06 -20.83 17.12
C LEU A 37 -9.49 -20.72 17.68
N ARG A 38 -10.37 -21.69 17.39
CA ARG A 38 -11.74 -21.69 17.93
C ARG A 38 -11.80 -21.88 19.43
N ALA A 39 -10.93 -22.73 19.99
CA ALA A 39 -10.87 -23.02 21.41
C ALA A 39 -10.59 -21.76 22.26
N ARG A 40 -10.08 -20.68 21.66
CA ARG A 40 -9.89 -19.38 22.32
C ARG A 40 -11.20 -18.68 22.67
N GLY A 41 -12.33 -19.08 22.08
CA GLY A 41 -13.64 -18.48 22.37
C GLY A 41 -13.73 -17.00 21.99
N LEU A 42 -12.96 -16.56 21.00
CA LEU A 42 -13.01 -15.19 20.49
C LEU A 42 -14.24 -14.99 19.60
N PRO A 43 -14.75 -13.75 19.48
CA PRO A 43 -15.77 -13.41 18.48
C PRO A 43 -15.36 -13.85 17.07
N ALA A 44 -16.32 -14.13 16.19
CA ALA A 44 -16.06 -14.67 14.86
C ALA A 44 -15.07 -13.81 14.05
N PHE A 45 -15.28 -12.48 14.01
CA PHE A 45 -14.35 -11.57 13.34
C PHE A 45 -12.93 -11.63 13.93
N ALA A 46 -12.79 -11.63 15.25
CA ALA A 46 -11.48 -11.69 15.89
C ALA A 46 -10.76 -13.01 15.61
N THR A 47 -11.50 -14.12 15.59
CA THR A 47 -10.97 -15.44 15.19
C THR A 47 -10.49 -15.43 13.74
N LEU A 48 -11.31 -14.88 12.82
CA LEU A 48 -10.95 -14.75 11.41
C LEU A 48 -9.80 -13.76 11.18
N ALA A 49 -9.66 -12.72 12.01
CA ALA A 49 -8.54 -11.79 11.95
C ALA A 49 -7.23 -12.49 12.31
N LEU A 50 -7.20 -13.30 13.38
CA LEU A 50 -6.02 -14.10 13.71
C LEU A 50 -5.71 -15.15 12.65
N TRP A 51 -6.75 -15.78 12.08
CA TRP A 51 -6.60 -16.66 10.93
C TRP A 51 -5.94 -15.92 9.76
N ALA A 52 -6.49 -14.78 9.33
CA ALA A 52 -5.97 -13.99 8.22
C ALA A 52 -4.52 -13.53 8.45
N LEU A 53 -4.20 -13.05 9.66
CA LEU A 53 -2.85 -12.64 10.06
C LEU A 53 -1.82 -13.75 9.85
N ARG A 54 -2.15 -14.98 10.26
CA ARG A 54 -1.27 -16.13 10.06
C ARG A 54 -1.25 -16.58 8.60
N SER A 55 -2.42 -16.73 8.01
CA SER A 55 -2.62 -17.14 6.62
C SER A 55 -1.86 -16.29 5.63
N ALA A 56 -1.64 -15.01 5.94
CA ALA A 56 -0.88 -14.14 5.06
C ALA A 56 0.60 -14.52 4.90
N PHE A 57 1.15 -15.29 5.84
CA PHE A 57 2.53 -15.75 5.82
C PHE A 57 2.68 -17.27 5.69
N ASP A 58 1.57 -18.02 5.76
CA ASP A 58 1.53 -19.48 5.63
C ASP A 58 0.38 -19.90 4.71
N ARG A 59 0.71 -20.18 3.44
CA ARG A 59 -0.27 -20.62 2.44
C ARG A 59 -0.94 -21.94 2.78
N GLY A 60 -0.23 -22.85 3.47
CA GLY A 60 -0.82 -24.11 3.92
C GLY A 60 -1.94 -23.87 4.92
N PHE A 61 -1.81 -22.84 5.75
CA PHE A 61 -2.83 -22.47 6.73
C PHE A 61 -4.10 -21.86 6.12
N ILE A 62 -4.03 -21.29 4.91
CA ILE A 62 -5.21 -20.75 4.22
C ILE A 62 -6.27 -21.82 3.98
N SER A 63 -5.86 -23.06 3.66
CA SER A 63 -6.77 -24.20 3.44
C SER A 63 -7.71 -24.48 4.63
N THR A 64 -7.36 -24.01 5.84
CA THR A 64 -8.23 -24.11 7.03
C THR A 64 -9.46 -23.22 6.98
N ALA A 65 -9.60 -22.37 5.96
CA ALA A 65 -10.82 -21.59 5.69
C ALA A 65 -12.06 -22.49 5.65
N ALA A 66 -11.94 -23.70 5.09
CA ALA A 66 -13.02 -24.69 5.04
C ALA A 66 -13.58 -24.99 6.43
N ASN A 67 -12.69 -25.23 7.40
CA ASN A 67 -13.08 -25.49 8.76
C ASN A 67 -13.80 -24.25 9.33
N LEU A 68 -13.30 -23.04 9.05
CA LEU A 68 -13.78 -21.79 9.62
C LEU A 68 -14.98 -21.16 8.87
N SER A 69 -15.50 -21.83 7.84
CA SER A 69 -16.61 -21.36 6.97
C SER A 69 -17.78 -20.75 7.73
N GLY A 70 -18.27 -21.40 8.79
CA GLY A 70 -19.37 -20.89 9.61
C GLY A 70 -19.10 -19.54 10.29
N LEU A 71 -17.83 -19.20 10.55
CA LEU A 71 -17.47 -17.89 11.11
C LEU A 71 -17.56 -16.78 10.05
N PHE A 72 -17.28 -17.08 8.78
CA PHE A 72 -17.48 -16.10 7.71
C PHE A 72 -18.97 -15.78 7.54
N ASP A 73 -19.82 -16.81 7.65
CA ASP A 73 -21.27 -16.65 7.61
C ASP A 73 -21.79 -15.85 8.81
N GLU A 74 -21.24 -16.07 10.00
CA GLU A 74 -21.56 -15.27 11.18
C GLU A 74 -21.19 -13.80 10.95
N VAL A 75 -19.97 -13.52 10.49
CA VAL A 75 -19.50 -12.15 10.24
C VAL A 75 -20.33 -11.46 9.17
N VAL A 76 -20.64 -12.11 8.04
CA VAL A 76 -21.39 -11.44 6.96
C VAL A 76 -22.81 -11.04 7.37
N THR A 77 -23.36 -11.69 8.40
CA THR A 77 -24.71 -11.37 8.90
C THR A 77 -24.75 -10.22 9.90
N ALA A 78 -23.60 -9.77 10.42
CA ALA A 78 -23.51 -8.64 11.32
C ALA A 78 -23.79 -7.30 10.60
N ASP A 79 -24.15 -6.27 11.36
CA ASP A 79 -24.51 -4.94 10.83
C ASP A 79 -23.37 -4.31 9.99
N ASP A 80 -22.12 -4.56 10.36
CA ASP A 80 -20.91 -4.11 9.66
C ASP A 80 -20.18 -5.25 8.93
N GLY A 81 -20.86 -6.38 8.69
CA GLY A 81 -20.29 -7.62 8.20
C GLY A 81 -19.54 -7.50 6.87
N GLY A 82 -20.11 -6.77 5.91
CA GLY A 82 -19.46 -6.53 4.61
C GLY A 82 -18.14 -5.75 4.76
N GLN A 83 -18.12 -4.69 5.57
CA GLN A 83 -16.90 -3.93 5.85
C GLN A 83 -15.85 -4.75 6.63
N ALA A 84 -16.31 -5.59 7.57
CA ALA A 84 -15.46 -6.50 8.31
C ALA A 84 -14.79 -7.52 7.38
N LEU A 85 -15.55 -8.16 6.49
CA LEU A 85 -15.01 -9.06 5.48
C LEU A 85 -14.08 -8.34 4.50
N ALA A 86 -14.46 -7.14 4.04
CA ALA A 86 -13.64 -6.33 3.16
C ALA A 86 -12.27 -6.04 3.79
N SER A 87 -12.22 -5.81 5.11
CA SER A 87 -10.98 -5.61 5.84
C SER A 87 -10.12 -6.89 5.92
N LEU A 88 -10.74 -8.04 6.17
CA LEU A 88 -10.05 -9.35 6.25
C LEU A 88 -9.46 -9.76 4.89
N PHE A 89 -10.29 -9.76 3.84
CA PHE A 89 -9.86 -10.14 2.50
C PHE A 89 -8.93 -9.08 1.91
N GLY A 90 -9.15 -7.81 2.20
CA GLY A 90 -8.26 -6.73 1.79
C GLY A 90 -6.84 -6.92 2.34
N TYR A 91 -6.72 -7.29 3.62
CA TYR A 91 -5.43 -7.66 4.21
C TYR A 91 -4.77 -8.83 3.48
N LEU A 92 -5.50 -9.92 3.23
CA LEU A 92 -4.98 -11.10 2.52
C LEU A 92 -4.57 -10.77 1.07
N PHE A 93 -5.33 -9.97 0.34
CA PHE A 93 -4.97 -9.57 -1.03
C PHE A 93 -3.73 -8.69 -1.08
N ILE A 94 -3.59 -7.76 -0.14
CA ILE A 94 -2.47 -6.80 -0.13
C ILE A 94 -1.18 -7.46 0.34
N ILE A 95 -1.24 -8.25 1.41
CA ILE A 95 -0.06 -8.82 2.07
C ILE A 95 0.36 -10.13 1.44
N SER A 96 -0.57 -11.07 1.22
CA SER A 96 -0.25 -12.42 0.72
C SER A 96 -0.06 -12.46 -0.79
N ARG A 97 -0.66 -11.51 -1.53
CA ARG A 97 -0.73 -11.48 -3.01
C ARG A 97 -1.06 -12.87 -3.57
N PRO A 98 -2.23 -13.43 -3.22
CA PRO A 98 -2.60 -14.77 -3.64
C PRO A 98 -2.67 -14.86 -5.17
N ASP A 99 -2.35 -16.04 -5.70
CA ASP A 99 -2.65 -16.38 -7.10
C ASP A 99 -4.13 -16.79 -7.22
N GLU A 100 -4.59 -16.94 -8.46
CA GLU A 100 -6.01 -17.25 -8.76
C GLU A 100 -6.45 -18.59 -8.15
N ASP A 101 -5.55 -19.58 -8.09
CA ASP A 101 -5.85 -20.89 -7.50
C ASP A 101 -6.17 -20.78 -6.01
N LEU A 102 -5.36 -20.02 -5.27
CA LEU A 102 -5.56 -19.79 -3.84
C LEU A 102 -6.84 -18.98 -3.55
N VAL A 103 -7.17 -18.01 -4.40
CA VAL A 103 -8.43 -17.26 -4.29
C VAL A 103 -9.62 -18.19 -4.53
N SER A 104 -9.56 -19.02 -5.56
CA SER A 104 -10.59 -20.00 -5.90
C SER A 104 -10.80 -21.02 -4.78
N GLU A 105 -9.73 -21.49 -4.14
CA GLU A 105 -9.79 -22.39 -2.99
C GLU A 105 -10.57 -21.78 -1.83
N VAL A 106 -10.23 -20.56 -1.42
CA VAL A 106 -10.93 -19.87 -0.32
C VAL A 106 -12.39 -19.58 -0.69
N LEU A 107 -12.65 -19.11 -1.91
CA LEU A 107 -14.01 -18.81 -2.40
C LEU A 107 -14.88 -20.06 -2.57
N GLY A 108 -14.27 -21.24 -2.71
CA GLY A 108 -14.94 -22.54 -2.73
C GLY A 108 -15.46 -22.98 -1.36
N HIS A 109 -14.91 -22.40 -0.28
CA HIS A 109 -15.22 -22.78 1.10
C HIS A 109 -16.13 -21.80 1.84
N VAL A 110 -16.41 -20.64 1.27
CA VAL A 110 -17.29 -19.62 1.85
C VAL A 110 -18.65 -19.59 1.15
N SER A 111 -19.67 -19.09 1.84
CA SER A 111 -21.02 -18.99 1.28
C SER A 111 -21.11 -18.00 0.12
N PRO A 112 -22.17 -18.09 -0.73
CA PRO A 112 -22.38 -17.14 -1.82
C PRO A 112 -22.41 -15.68 -1.37
N ARG A 113 -22.99 -15.40 -0.20
CA ARG A 113 -23.05 -14.03 0.35
C ARG A 113 -21.66 -13.51 0.69
N VAL A 114 -20.80 -14.32 1.30
CA VAL A 114 -19.40 -13.95 1.56
C VAL A 114 -18.66 -13.72 0.23
N ARG A 115 -18.88 -14.58 -0.76
CA ARG A 115 -18.28 -14.44 -2.09
C ARG A 115 -18.65 -13.12 -2.76
N GLU A 116 -19.92 -12.70 -2.67
CA GLU A 116 -20.38 -11.41 -3.20
C GLU A 116 -19.58 -10.25 -2.59
N GLU A 117 -19.39 -10.24 -1.27
CA GLU A 117 -18.57 -9.23 -0.58
C GLU A 117 -17.10 -9.24 -1.04
N VAL A 118 -16.53 -10.43 -1.26
CA VAL A 118 -15.15 -10.54 -1.79
C VAL A 118 -15.07 -10.01 -3.22
N MET A 119 -16.05 -10.31 -4.07
CA MET A 119 -16.08 -9.84 -5.46
C MET A 119 -16.25 -8.32 -5.53
N GLU A 120 -17.12 -7.73 -4.71
CA GLU A 120 -17.27 -6.27 -4.63
C GLU A 120 -15.96 -5.59 -4.19
N LEU A 121 -15.26 -6.19 -3.22
CA LEU A 121 -13.93 -5.74 -2.81
C LEU A 121 -12.92 -5.82 -3.97
N GLU A 122 -12.88 -6.93 -4.71
CA GLU A 122 -11.98 -7.12 -5.85
C GLU A 122 -12.22 -6.06 -6.93
N GLU A 123 -13.48 -5.81 -7.29
CA GLU A 123 -13.87 -4.78 -8.25
C GLU A 123 -13.45 -3.38 -7.79
N MET A 124 -13.70 -3.04 -6.53
CA MET A 124 -13.29 -1.76 -5.95
C MET A 124 -11.77 -1.60 -5.97
N LEU A 125 -11.01 -2.63 -5.58
CA LEU A 125 -9.55 -2.60 -5.61
C LEU A 125 -9.01 -2.48 -7.03
N ALA A 126 -9.61 -3.17 -8.00
CA ALA A 126 -9.25 -3.07 -9.41
C ALA A 126 -9.51 -1.66 -9.96
N ALA A 127 -10.68 -1.09 -9.67
CA ALA A 127 -11.04 0.27 -10.07
C ALA A 127 -10.06 1.30 -9.48
N LYS A 128 -9.74 1.19 -8.19
CA LYS A 128 -8.79 2.09 -7.52
C LYS A 128 -7.39 1.99 -8.10
N LYS A 129 -6.89 0.77 -8.36
CA LYS A 129 -5.58 0.56 -9.01
C LYS A 129 -5.54 1.18 -10.40
N LEU A 130 -6.61 1.03 -11.19
CA LEU A 130 -6.72 1.61 -12.52
C LEU A 130 -6.75 3.14 -12.49
N GLU A 131 -7.48 3.72 -11.54
CA GLU A 131 -7.52 5.17 -11.35
C GLU A 131 -6.15 5.73 -10.94
N GLN A 132 -5.46 5.07 -10.00
CA GLN A 132 -4.10 5.43 -9.58
C GLN A 132 -3.14 5.38 -10.77
N GLY A 133 -3.11 4.29 -11.53
CA GLY A 133 -2.26 4.19 -12.72
C GLY A 133 -2.56 5.25 -13.79
N ARG A 134 -3.84 5.63 -13.96
CA ARG A 134 -4.21 6.74 -14.86
C ARG A 134 -3.80 8.11 -14.32
N ALA A 135 -3.84 8.31 -13.00
CA ALA A 135 -3.40 9.55 -12.38
C ALA A 135 -1.88 9.70 -12.49
N GLU A 136 -1.13 8.64 -12.16
CA GLU A 136 0.33 8.56 -12.31
C GLU A 136 0.75 8.78 -13.76
N GLY A 137 0.19 8.02 -14.71
CA GLY A 137 0.52 8.18 -16.13
C GLY A 137 0.19 9.57 -16.69
N ARG A 138 -0.87 10.23 -16.20
CA ARG A 138 -1.15 11.63 -16.57
C ARG A 138 -0.15 12.60 -15.95
N ALA A 139 0.28 12.38 -14.72
CA ALA A 139 1.27 13.22 -14.05
C ALA A 139 2.65 13.08 -14.74
N GLU A 140 3.10 11.86 -14.98
CA GLU A 140 4.32 11.56 -15.73
C GLU A 140 4.27 12.15 -17.14
N GLY A 141 3.15 11.99 -17.86
CA GLY A 141 2.98 12.55 -19.20
C GLY A 141 3.00 14.09 -19.24
N ARG A 142 2.51 14.76 -18.18
CA ARG A 142 2.62 16.23 -18.06
C ARG A 142 4.05 16.65 -17.78
N ALA A 143 4.71 16.04 -16.81
CA ALA A 143 6.10 16.34 -16.47
C ALA A 143 7.05 16.10 -17.67
N GLN A 144 6.89 14.98 -18.38
CA GLN A 144 7.67 14.71 -19.59
C GLN A 144 7.47 15.80 -20.66
N ARG A 145 6.22 16.18 -20.95
CA ARG A 145 5.93 17.24 -21.92
C ARG A 145 6.47 18.61 -21.47
N GLY A 146 6.38 18.93 -20.18
CA GLY A 146 6.95 20.14 -19.59
C GLY A 146 8.47 20.18 -19.75
N ALA A 147 9.16 19.07 -19.46
CA ALA A 147 10.60 18.94 -19.63
C ALA A 147 11.02 19.12 -21.09
N GLU A 148 10.32 18.50 -22.03
CA GLU A 148 10.55 18.67 -23.47
C GLU A 148 10.37 20.13 -23.92
N LEU A 149 9.35 20.82 -23.40
CA LEU A 149 9.10 22.23 -23.68
C LEU A 149 10.21 23.12 -23.13
N VAL A 150 10.56 22.97 -21.86
CA VAL A 150 11.64 23.75 -21.21
C VAL A 150 12.96 23.51 -21.94
N MET A 151 13.30 22.27 -22.28
CA MET A 151 14.50 21.96 -23.07
C MET A 151 14.50 22.64 -24.44
N LYS A 152 13.35 22.69 -25.12
CA LYS A 152 13.22 23.41 -26.40
C LYS A 152 13.44 24.91 -26.22
N LEU A 153 12.85 25.52 -25.20
CA LEU A 153 13.01 26.96 -24.91
C LEU A 153 14.46 27.30 -24.55
N LEU A 154 15.10 26.48 -23.71
CA LEU A 154 16.51 26.64 -23.33
C LEU A 154 17.42 26.56 -24.56
N ARG A 155 17.23 25.56 -25.42
CA ARG A 155 18.00 25.41 -26.66
C ARG A 155 17.80 26.59 -27.62
N LEU A 156 16.59 27.12 -27.73
CA LEU A 156 16.28 28.28 -28.56
C LEU A 156 16.94 29.58 -28.04
N LYS A 157 16.99 29.77 -26.72
CA LYS A 157 17.53 31.00 -26.12
C LYS A 157 19.04 30.98 -25.90
N PHE A 158 19.58 29.86 -25.42
CA PHE A 158 20.97 29.76 -24.97
C PHE A 158 21.83 28.85 -25.87
N GLY A 159 21.24 28.12 -26.82
CA GLY A 159 21.97 27.25 -27.75
C GLY A 159 22.23 25.85 -27.17
N ALA A 160 23.47 25.38 -27.27
CA ALA A 160 23.82 24.05 -26.76
C ALA A 160 23.67 23.98 -25.23
N ILE A 161 22.95 22.98 -24.74
CA ILE A 161 22.72 22.74 -23.32
C ILE A 161 23.55 21.54 -22.88
N ASP A 162 24.22 21.64 -21.74
CA ASP A 162 25.04 20.57 -21.21
C ASP A 162 24.19 19.40 -20.66
N PRO A 163 24.74 18.18 -20.58
CA PRO A 163 23.99 17.01 -20.12
C PRO A 163 23.44 17.13 -18.69
N GLY A 164 24.12 17.83 -17.79
CA GLY A 164 23.69 17.99 -16.40
C GLY A 164 22.44 18.86 -16.29
N THR A 165 22.36 19.93 -17.09
CA THR A 165 21.16 20.74 -17.22
C THR A 165 20.00 19.94 -17.83
N GLU A 166 20.28 19.11 -18.83
CA GLU A 166 19.24 18.27 -19.46
C GLU A 166 18.66 17.25 -18.47
N GLU A 167 19.49 16.60 -17.66
CA GLU A 167 19.04 15.69 -16.61
C GLU A 167 18.23 16.42 -15.52
N ARG A 168 18.69 17.61 -15.10
CA ARG A 168 17.96 18.45 -14.15
C ARG A 168 16.56 18.81 -14.65
N VAL A 169 16.42 19.13 -15.94
CA VAL A 169 15.12 19.45 -16.53
C VAL A 169 14.22 18.22 -16.59
N ARG A 170 14.74 17.06 -17.00
CA ARG A 170 13.94 15.82 -17.04
C ARG A 170 13.49 15.35 -15.66
N ALA A 171 14.27 15.61 -14.63
CA ALA A 171 13.92 15.28 -13.24
C ALA A 171 13.06 16.34 -12.54
N GLY A 172 12.74 17.45 -13.23
CA GLY A 172 11.93 18.54 -12.67
C GLY A 172 10.50 18.10 -12.37
N SER A 173 9.94 18.60 -11.27
CA SER A 173 8.51 18.46 -10.99
C SER A 173 7.68 19.34 -11.94
N ASP A 174 6.38 19.06 -12.09
CA ASP A 174 5.44 19.88 -12.88
C ASP A 174 5.55 21.37 -12.52
N ALA A 175 5.65 21.68 -11.22
CA ALA A 175 5.77 23.05 -10.71
C ALA A 175 7.14 23.69 -10.99
N ASP A 176 8.22 22.90 -11.00
CA ASP A 176 9.55 23.40 -11.38
C ASP A 176 9.60 23.70 -12.87
N LEU A 177 9.05 22.81 -13.70
CA LEU A 177 9.00 22.92 -15.15
C LEU A 177 8.20 24.13 -15.60
N ASP A 178 7.02 24.37 -15.01
CA ASP A 178 6.22 25.57 -15.28
C ASP A 178 6.99 26.85 -14.92
N ARG A 179 7.60 26.88 -13.74
CA ARG A 179 8.41 28.03 -13.30
C ARG A 179 9.60 28.28 -14.23
N TRP A 180 10.29 27.23 -14.63
CA TRP A 180 11.42 27.34 -15.55
C TRP A 180 10.95 27.83 -16.92
N ALA A 181 9.83 27.33 -17.45
CA ALA A 181 9.28 27.78 -18.72
C ALA A 181 9.04 29.30 -18.76
N GLU A 182 8.48 29.87 -17.69
CA GLU A 182 8.31 31.31 -17.56
C GLU A 182 9.64 32.06 -17.45
N ARG A 183 10.56 31.58 -16.59
CA ARG A 183 11.84 32.25 -16.36
C ARG A 183 12.78 32.19 -17.54
N VAL A 184 12.69 31.17 -18.41
CA VAL A 184 13.44 31.17 -19.67
C VAL A 184 13.15 32.43 -20.48
N LEU A 185 11.95 33.01 -20.42
CA LEU A 185 11.62 34.19 -21.21
C LEU A 185 12.41 35.44 -20.78
N THR A 186 12.66 35.62 -19.48
CA THR A 186 13.26 36.83 -18.91
C THR A 186 14.71 36.68 -18.46
N ALA A 187 15.16 35.46 -18.16
CA ALA A 187 16.52 35.16 -17.70
C ALA A 187 17.61 35.66 -18.68
N SER A 188 18.68 36.27 -18.17
CA SER A 188 19.81 36.69 -19.01
C SER A 188 20.90 35.62 -19.08
N GLN A 189 20.99 34.76 -18.07
CA GLN A 189 21.93 33.65 -18.00
C GLN A 189 21.20 32.33 -17.70
N LEU A 190 21.79 31.20 -18.10
CA LEU A 190 21.17 29.88 -17.97
C LEU A 190 20.84 29.54 -16.51
N GLN A 191 21.71 29.89 -15.56
CA GLN A 191 21.48 29.62 -14.15
C GLN A 191 20.29 30.40 -13.56
N ASP A 192 19.94 31.56 -14.12
CA ASP A 192 18.85 32.42 -13.61
C ASP A 192 17.47 31.76 -13.82
N VAL A 193 17.38 30.84 -14.78
CA VAL A 193 16.17 30.04 -15.06
C VAL A 193 15.85 29.14 -13.85
N PHE A 194 16.88 28.61 -13.22
CA PHE A 194 16.76 27.55 -12.22
C PHE A 194 16.94 28.01 -10.76
N ALA A 195 17.06 29.32 -10.55
CA ALA A 195 17.15 29.94 -9.23
C ALA A 195 15.75 30.08 -8.59
#